data_AF-A0A7S1G9N4-F1
#
_entry.id   AF-A0A7S1G9N4-F1
#
_cell.length_a   1.000
_cell.length_b   1.000
_cell.length_c   1.000
_cell.angle_alpha   90.00
_cell.angle_beta   90.00
_cell.angle_gamma   90.00
#
_symmetry.space_group_name_H-M   'P 1'
#
loop_
_entity.id
_entity.type
_entity.pdbx_description
1 polymer ?
#
loop_
_entity_poly.entity_id
_entity_poly.type
_entity_poly.pdbx_seq_one_letter_code
_entity_poly.pdbx_strand_id
1 'polypeptide(L)'
;WLRRLLDAPGDDGAPDAITLHCRTVAEASKIAAPWERLRLAANVLREAGRGINYDGDDGSSNDDHGDGICLLANGDIWTMRDARTVASMGCDGAMLARAFFRDPWCLRDDGDSGSGVAGTGTGGGTVLGGDGALGDVGDDIG
;
A
#
# COMPACT_ATOMS: atom_id res chain seq x y z
N TRP A 1 22.44 5.88 -4.62
CA TRP A 1 22.73 5.18 -3.35
C TRP A 1 22.08 3.81 -3.34
N LEU A 2 20.82 3.69 -3.78
CA LEU A 2 20.09 2.42 -3.83
C LEU A 2 20.85 1.30 -4.56
N ARG A 3 21.34 1.52 -5.80
CA ARG A 3 22.18 0.52 -6.49
C ARG A 3 23.37 0.02 -5.66
N ARG A 4 24.09 0.93 -4.99
CA ARG A 4 25.22 0.56 -4.13
C ARG A 4 24.81 -0.30 -2.92
N LEU A 5 23.56 -0.14 -2.44
CA LEU A 5 23.00 -0.99 -1.40
C LEU A 5 22.69 -2.39 -1.96
N LEU A 6 22.21 -2.47 -3.20
CA LEU A 6 21.90 -3.73 -3.89
C LEU A 6 23.15 -4.51 -4.32
N ASP A 7 24.24 -3.81 -4.65
CA ASP A 7 25.51 -4.37 -5.11
C ASP A 7 26.44 -4.83 -3.96
N ALA A 8 25.99 -4.75 -2.70
CA ALA A 8 26.80 -5.18 -1.56
C ALA A 8 27.09 -6.70 -1.65
N PRO A 9 28.35 -7.13 -1.52
CA PRO A 9 28.72 -8.53 -1.73
C PRO A 9 28.22 -9.47 -0.61
N GLY A 10 27.58 -10.58 -1.01
CA GLY A 10 27.23 -11.72 -0.16
C GLY A 10 25.72 -11.91 0.07
N ASP A 11 25.25 -13.16 0.06
CA ASP A 11 23.88 -13.59 0.39
C ASP A 11 23.48 -13.23 1.84
N ASP A 12 24.45 -12.81 2.65
CA ASP A 12 24.38 -12.46 4.06
C ASP A 12 24.28 -10.94 4.32
N GLY A 13 24.24 -10.09 3.27
CA GLY A 13 24.31 -8.63 3.39
C GLY A 13 23.25 -7.80 2.67
N ALA A 14 22.45 -8.38 1.78
CA ALA A 14 21.34 -7.67 1.15
C ALA A 14 20.15 -7.59 2.14
N PRO A 15 19.45 -6.45 2.23
CA PRO A 15 18.30 -6.35 3.11
C PRO A 15 17.11 -7.13 2.53
N ASP A 16 16.39 -7.88 3.37
CA ASP A 16 15.13 -8.52 2.96
C ASP A 16 14.04 -7.50 2.61
N ALA A 17 14.13 -6.30 3.19
CA ALA A 17 13.17 -5.23 2.97
C ALA A 17 13.81 -3.84 3.01
N ILE A 18 13.31 -2.95 2.16
CA ILE A 18 13.64 -1.53 2.12
C ILE A 18 12.36 -0.73 2.28
N THR A 19 12.27 0.07 3.34
CA THR A 19 11.25 1.13 3.42
C THR A 19 11.83 2.43 2.89
N LEU A 20 11.20 3.00 1.86
CA LEU A 20 11.62 4.28 1.28
C LEU A 20 10.64 5.39 1.64
N HIS A 21 11.08 6.28 2.51
CA HIS A 21 10.37 7.53 2.76
C HIS A 21 10.59 8.47 1.56
N CYS A 22 9.54 8.86 0.82
CA CYS A 22 9.67 9.56 -0.48
C CYS A 22 10.20 11.00 -0.42
N ARG A 23 10.87 11.38 0.67
CA ARG A 23 11.44 12.71 0.88
C ARG A 23 12.90 12.55 1.29
N THR A 24 13.73 13.47 0.84
CA THR A 24 15.10 13.62 1.31
C THR A 24 15.13 14.13 2.75
N VAL A 25 16.29 14.01 3.39
CA VAL A 25 16.53 14.55 4.73
C VAL A 25 16.27 16.06 4.79
N ALA A 26 16.65 16.81 3.75
CA ALA A 26 16.48 18.27 3.71
C ALA A 26 15.00 18.69 3.57
N GLU A 27 14.23 17.94 2.78
CA GLU A 27 12.80 18.14 2.56
C GLU A 27 12.00 17.87 3.84
N ALA A 28 12.30 16.79 4.57
CA ALA A 28 11.60 16.40 5.79
C ALA A 28 10.06 16.54 5.65
N SER A 29 9.30 16.96 6.66
CA SER A 29 7.84 17.21 6.51
C SER A 29 7.47 18.58 5.95
N LYS A 30 8.40 19.27 5.25
CA LYS A 30 8.16 20.62 4.72
C LYS A 30 7.41 20.62 3.39
N ILE A 31 7.41 19.49 2.69
CA ILE A 31 6.68 19.29 1.43
C ILE A 31 5.87 18.00 1.50
N ALA A 32 4.85 17.91 0.64
CA ALA A 32 4.18 16.65 0.37
C ALA A 32 5.18 15.64 -0.20
N ALA A 33 5.05 14.37 0.18
CA ALA A 33 5.85 13.27 -0.32
C ALA A 33 5.64 13.08 -1.84
N PRO A 34 6.68 13.29 -2.69
CA PRO A 34 6.57 13.03 -4.12
C PRO A 34 6.67 11.53 -4.42
N TRP A 35 5.53 10.83 -4.42
CA TRP A 35 5.44 9.38 -4.64
C TRP A 35 5.97 8.91 -6.00
N GLU A 36 6.07 9.79 -7.01
CA GLU A 36 6.72 9.49 -8.29
C GLU A 36 8.13 8.90 -8.14
N ARG A 37 8.84 9.26 -7.07
CA ARG A 37 10.18 8.73 -6.77
C ARG A 37 10.17 7.23 -6.44
N LEU A 38 9.03 6.67 -6.06
CA LEU A 38 8.87 5.23 -5.80
C LEU A 38 9.00 4.41 -7.07
N ARG A 39 8.45 4.88 -8.20
CA ARG A 39 8.60 4.21 -9.51
C ARG A 39 10.07 4.05 -9.88
N LEU A 40 10.88 5.08 -9.62
CA LEU A 40 12.31 5.01 -9.86
C LEU A 40 12.99 3.95 -8.98
N ALA A 41 12.62 3.86 -7.69
CA ALA A 41 13.18 2.85 -6.79
C ALA A 41 12.77 1.43 -7.21
N ALA A 42 11.49 1.21 -7.51
CA ALA A 42 10.97 -0.06 -8.00
C ALA A 42 11.68 -0.51 -9.29
N ASN A 43 11.86 0.39 -10.25
CA ASN A 43 12.58 0.10 -11.48
C ASN A 43 14.05 -0.28 -11.22
N VAL A 44 14.73 0.42 -10.29
CA VAL A 44 16.11 0.09 -9.92
C VAL A 44 16.20 -1.31 -9.30
N LEU A 45 15.26 -1.71 -8.45
CA LEU A 45 15.22 -3.06 -7.88
C LEU A 45 14.98 -4.12 -8.97
N ARG A 46 14.01 -3.88 -9.87
CA ARG A 46 13.66 -4.79 -10.95
C ARG A 46 14.80 -4.98 -11.95
N GLU A 47 15.44 -3.88 -12.36
CA GLU A 47 16.62 -3.93 -13.25
C GLU A 47 17.82 -4.62 -12.60
N ALA A 48 17.91 -4.61 -11.27
CA ALA A 48 18.94 -5.34 -10.53
C ALA A 48 18.59 -6.83 -10.32
N GLY A 49 17.40 -7.30 -10.74
CA GLY A 49 16.92 -8.64 -10.43
C GLY A 49 16.66 -8.86 -8.93
N ARG A 50 16.38 -7.79 -8.19
CA ARG A 50 16.17 -7.76 -6.74
C ARG A 50 14.78 -7.28 -6.33
N GLY A 51 13.86 -7.03 -7.28
CA GLY A 51 12.47 -6.74 -6.95
C GLY A 51 11.70 -8.02 -6.67
N ILE A 52 10.72 -7.99 -5.77
CA ILE A 52 9.75 -9.08 -5.68
C ILE A 52 8.94 -9.05 -6.98
N ASN A 53 9.07 -10.10 -7.79
CA ASN A 53 8.27 -10.27 -8.99
C ASN A 53 6.87 -10.72 -8.56
N TYR A 54 5.88 -9.84 -8.67
CA TYR A 54 4.47 -10.24 -8.66
C TYR A 54 4.09 -10.81 -10.04
N ASP A 55 4.94 -11.67 -10.60
CA ASP A 55 4.75 -12.25 -11.92
C ASP A 55 3.86 -13.50 -11.76
N GLY A 56 2.57 -13.28 -11.55
CA GLY A 56 1.60 -14.38 -11.58
C GLY A 56 1.46 -14.92 -13.01
N ASP A 57 1.88 -16.17 -13.25
CA ASP A 57 1.27 -17.16 -14.18
C ASP A 57 2.02 -18.52 -14.24
N ASP A 58 3.16 -18.72 -13.56
CA ASP A 58 3.85 -20.03 -13.64
C ASP A 58 3.34 -21.08 -12.63
N GLY A 59 2.37 -20.71 -11.79
CA GLY A 59 1.82 -21.60 -10.77
C GLY A 59 2.77 -21.93 -9.63
N SER A 60 3.94 -21.28 -9.53
CA SER A 60 4.76 -21.31 -8.34
C SER A 60 4.05 -20.51 -7.25
N SER A 61 3.64 -21.20 -6.19
CA SER A 61 3.02 -20.56 -5.05
C SER A 61 3.99 -19.54 -4.42
N ASN A 62 3.47 -18.37 -4.07
CA ASN A 62 4.23 -17.21 -3.56
C ASN A 62 4.66 -17.36 -2.08
N ASP A 63 4.68 -18.58 -1.56
CA ASP A 63 5.12 -18.91 -0.20
C ASP A 63 6.65 -18.99 -0.07
N ASP A 64 7.36 -19.17 -1.19
CA ASP A 64 8.79 -18.91 -1.27
C ASP A 64 9.00 -17.44 -1.66
N HIS A 65 9.22 -16.58 -0.66
CA HIS A 65 9.76 -15.24 -0.90
C HIS A 65 11.15 -15.42 -1.51
N GLY A 66 11.22 -15.53 -2.84
CA GLY A 66 12.48 -15.60 -3.56
C GLY A 66 13.38 -14.42 -3.14
N ASP A 67 14.67 -14.50 -3.48
CA ASP A 67 15.75 -13.59 -3.07
C ASP A 67 15.58 -12.08 -3.45
N GLY A 68 14.36 -11.66 -3.82
CA GLY A 68 13.94 -10.28 -4.02
C GLY A 68 13.70 -9.53 -2.70
N ILE A 69 13.85 -8.22 -2.79
CA ILE A 69 13.77 -7.28 -1.67
C ILE A 69 12.36 -6.67 -1.64
N CYS A 70 11.70 -6.75 -0.49
CA CYS A 70 10.40 -6.12 -0.25
C CYS A 70 10.53 -4.59 -0.17
N LEU A 71 9.92 -3.87 -1.12
CA LEU A 71 9.91 -2.42 -1.19
C LEU A 71 8.64 -1.84 -0.57
N LEU A 72 8.78 -1.21 0.58
CA LEU A 72 7.68 -0.52 1.27
C LEU A 72 7.74 0.99 1.05
N ALA A 73 6.65 1.58 0.57
CA ALA A 73 6.50 3.02 0.42
C ALA A 73 6.24 3.71 1.77
N ASN A 74 6.80 4.90 1.99
CA ASN A 74 6.48 5.71 3.17
C ASN A 74 6.42 7.21 2.87
N GLY A 75 5.55 7.91 3.60
CA GLY A 75 5.43 9.36 3.59
C GLY A 75 4.10 9.83 3.00
N ASP A 76 3.32 10.56 3.82
CA ASP A 76 1.99 11.11 3.46
C ASP A 76 0.95 10.07 3.01
N ILE A 77 1.14 8.80 3.39
CA ILE A 77 0.15 7.73 3.22
C ILE A 77 -0.79 7.79 4.42
N TRP A 78 -2.04 8.17 4.18
CA TRP A 78 -3.04 8.42 5.23
C TRP A 78 -4.14 7.36 5.29
N THR A 79 -4.38 6.67 4.18
CA THR A 79 -5.50 5.75 4.00
C THR A 79 -5.06 4.47 3.29
N MET A 80 -5.88 3.42 3.37
CA MET A 80 -5.67 2.20 2.58
C MET A 80 -5.74 2.47 1.07
N ARG A 81 -6.51 3.47 0.64
CA ARG A 81 -6.50 3.95 -0.75
C ARG A 81 -5.14 4.51 -1.16
N ASP A 82 -4.48 5.30 -0.30
CA ASP A 82 -3.13 5.80 -0.56
C ASP A 82 -2.13 4.64 -0.65
N ALA A 83 -2.23 3.68 0.28
CA ALA A 83 -1.40 2.47 0.29
C ALA A 83 -1.52 1.67 -1.02
N ARG A 84 -2.75 1.44 -1.50
CA ARG A 84 -3.00 0.82 -2.82
C ARG A 84 -2.43 1.64 -3.97
N THR A 85 -2.52 2.97 -3.89
CA THR A 85 -2.01 3.87 -4.92
C THR A 85 -0.49 3.75 -5.04
N VAL A 86 0.24 3.77 -3.92
CA VAL A 86 1.70 3.61 -3.95
C VAL A 86 2.12 2.18 -4.30
N ALA A 87 1.35 1.16 -3.92
CA ALA A 87 1.60 -0.21 -4.36
C ALA A 87 1.52 -0.33 -5.89
N SER A 88 0.53 0.33 -6.52
CA SER A 88 0.41 0.38 -7.98
C SER A 88 1.62 1.02 -8.70
N MET A 89 2.50 1.72 -7.96
CA MET A 89 3.74 2.31 -8.48
C MET A 89 4.93 1.33 -8.48
N GLY A 90 4.71 0.06 -8.14
CA GLY A 90 5.75 -0.97 -8.08
C GLY A 90 6.33 -1.19 -6.68
N CYS A 91 5.64 -0.75 -5.63
CA CYS A 91 5.98 -1.11 -4.26
C CYS A 91 5.16 -2.33 -3.81
N ASP A 92 5.74 -3.17 -2.96
CA ASP A 92 5.10 -4.36 -2.42
C ASP A 92 4.11 -4.02 -1.29
N GLY A 93 4.28 -2.85 -0.68
CA GLY A 93 3.39 -2.36 0.34
C GLY A 93 3.67 -0.92 0.76
N ALA A 94 3.05 -0.53 1.87
CA ALA A 94 3.12 0.81 2.42
C ALA A 94 3.27 0.78 3.94
N MET A 95 4.06 1.70 4.47
CA MET A 95 4.18 1.96 5.90
C MET A 95 3.39 3.23 6.26
N LEU A 96 2.36 3.07 7.09
CA LEU A 96 1.57 4.18 7.62
C LEU A 96 2.12 4.61 8.98
N ALA A 97 2.63 5.85 9.06
CA ALA A 97 3.22 6.39 10.30
C ALA A 97 2.27 7.39 10.98
N ARG A 98 2.21 8.63 10.48
CA ARG A 98 1.35 9.68 11.08
C ARG A 98 -0.13 9.35 11.04
N ALA A 99 -0.56 8.56 10.05
CA ALA A 99 -1.94 8.08 9.96
C ALA A 99 -2.34 7.23 11.17
N PHE A 100 -1.48 6.28 11.56
CA PHE A 100 -1.74 5.38 12.69
C PHE A 100 -1.85 6.14 14.02
N PHE A 101 -1.00 7.14 14.25
CA PHE A 101 -1.09 7.98 15.45
C PHE A 101 -2.33 8.88 15.48
N ARG A 102 -2.91 9.19 14.31
CA ARG A 102 -4.17 9.94 14.23
C ARG A 102 -5.37 9.03 14.44
N ASP A 103 -5.34 7.85 13.85
CA ASP A 103 -6.38 6.84 13.94
C ASP A 103 -5.75 5.44 13.89
N PRO A 104 -5.68 4.72 15.02
CA PRO A 104 -5.14 3.37 15.07
C PRO A 104 -5.89 2.36 14.19
N TRP A 105 -7.12 2.69 13.76
CA TRP A 105 -7.96 1.85 12.92
C TRP A 105 -7.77 2.09 11.43
N CYS A 106 -6.83 2.96 11.02
CA CYS A 106 -6.59 3.32 9.62
C CYS A 106 -6.09 2.17 8.72
N LEU A 107 -5.83 0.99 9.29
CA LEU A 107 -5.43 -0.23 8.57
C LEU A 107 -6.62 -1.08 8.11
N ARG A 108 -7.84 -0.72 8.50
CA ARG A 108 -9.05 -1.37 8.00
C ARG A 108 -9.34 -0.93 6.57
N ASP A 109 -9.90 -1.84 5.78
CA ASP A 109 -10.43 -1.47 4.48
C ASP A 109 -11.74 -0.69 4.64
N ASP A 110 -12.03 0.23 3.71
CA ASP A 110 -13.23 1.07 3.77
C ASP A 110 -14.55 0.27 3.72
N GLY A 111 -14.48 -1.04 3.44
CA GLY A 111 -15.61 -1.99 3.48
C GLY A 111 -15.78 -2.75 4.80
N ASP A 112 -14.88 -2.59 5.77
CA ASP A 112 -14.95 -3.25 7.07
C ASP A 112 -15.74 -2.36 8.05
N SER A 113 -17.08 -2.51 8.03
CA SER A 113 -18.09 -1.73 8.78
C SER A 113 -18.00 -1.82 10.32
N GLY A 114 -16.85 -2.22 10.87
CA GLY A 114 -16.67 -2.65 12.25
C GLY A 114 -15.92 -1.68 13.17
N SER A 115 -16.16 -0.38 13.14
CA SER A 115 -16.13 0.43 14.37
C SER A 115 -16.75 1.81 14.17
N GLY A 116 -17.87 2.05 14.84
CA GLY A 116 -18.37 3.41 15.06
C GLY A 116 -17.40 4.19 15.94
N VAL A 117 -16.60 5.06 15.32
CA VAL A 117 -16.10 6.26 15.98
C VAL A 117 -16.72 7.44 15.25
N ALA A 118 -17.66 8.08 15.93
CA ALA A 118 -18.39 9.24 15.46
C ALA A 118 -17.43 10.37 15.09
N GLY A 119 -17.19 10.56 13.80
CA GLY A 119 -16.69 11.82 13.28
C GLY A 119 -17.80 12.86 13.37
N THR A 120 -17.60 13.90 14.18
CA THR A 120 -18.39 15.13 14.17
C THR A 120 -18.26 15.80 12.82
N GLY A 121 -19.11 15.40 11.87
CA GLY A 121 -19.27 16.03 10.57
C GLY A 121 -20.21 17.22 10.68
N THR A 122 -19.65 18.42 10.84
CA THR A 122 -20.34 19.64 10.41
C THR A 122 -20.33 19.70 8.89
N GLY A 123 -21.51 19.52 8.29
CA GLY A 123 -21.90 20.21 7.05
C GLY A 123 -22.03 19.36 5.78
N GLY A 124 -23.28 19.06 5.41
CA GLY A 124 -23.72 19.21 4.02
C GLY A 124 -24.49 18.05 3.39
N GLY A 125 -25.83 18.14 3.41
CA GLY A 125 -26.63 17.76 2.24
C GLY A 125 -27.38 16.43 2.30
N THR A 126 -28.59 16.50 2.85
CA THR A 126 -29.70 15.56 2.64
C THR A 126 -29.95 15.26 1.16
N VAL A 127 -30.05 13.97 0.80
CA VAL A 127 -31.09 13.49 -0.13
C VAL A 127 -31.63 12.17 0.42
N LEU A 128 -32.84 12.24 0.97
CA LEU A 128 -33.69 11.09 1.28
C LEU A 128 -34.59 10.82 0.07
N GLY A 129 -34.87 9.55 -0.18
CA GLY A 129 -36.00 9.06 -0.99
C GLY A 129 -35.63 8.60 -2.40
N GLY A 130 -35.99 7.42 -2.87
CA GLY A 130 -37.03 6.54 -2.36
C GLY A 130 -36.96 5.11 -2.84
N ASP A 131 -37.52 4.28 -1.96
CA ASP A 131 -38.20 2.99 -2.09
C ASP A 131 -38.44 2.43 -3.50
N GLY A 132 -38.21 1.12 -3.63
CA GLY A 132 -38.67 0.35 -4.78
C GLY A 132 -38.20 -1.10 -4.77
N ALA A 133 -39.05 -1.97 -4.20
CA ALA A 133 -38.91 -3.40 -4.03
C ALA A 133 -38.52 -4.23 -5.27
N LEU A 134 -38.21 -5.51 -5.00
CA LEU A 134 -38.34 -6.76 -5.79
C LEU A 134 -36.99 -7.50 -5.83
N GLY A 135 -36.79 -8.70 -5.31
CA GLY A 135 -37.66 -9.67 -4.67
C GLY A 135 -36.80 -10.91 -4.45
N ASP A 136 -36.73 -11.36 -3.21
CA ASP A 136 -36.20 -12.66 -2.83
C ASP A 136 -37.09 -13.74 -3.45
N VAL A 137 -36.52 -14.60 -4.30
CA VAL A 137 -37.18 -15.80 -4.82
C VAL A 137 -36.24 -16.97 -4.56
N GLY A 138 -36.37 -17.50 -3.34
CA GLY A 138 -36.58 -18.92 -3.04
C GLY A 138 -35.72 -19.95 -3.77
N ASP A 139 -34.95 -20.69 -2.96
CA ASP A 139 -34.64 -22.10 -3.18
C ASP A 139 -35.90 -22.87 -3.63
N ASP A 140 -35.82 -23.59 -4.75
CA ASP A 140 -36.41 -24.92 -4.87
C ASP A 140 -35.86 -25.72 -6.07
N ILE A 141 -35.42 -26.92 -5.71
CA ILE A 141 -35.10 -28.15 -6.41
C ILE A 141 -35.81 -28.45 -7.75
N GLY A 142 -35.06 -29.03 -8.71
CA GLY A 142 -35.60 -29.69 -9.91
C GLY A 142 -34.63 -29.74 -11.08
#